data_AF-A0A948L371-F1
#
_entry.id   AF-A0A948L371-F1
#
_cell.length_a   1.000
_cell.length_b   1.000
_cell.length_c   1.000
_cell.angle_alpha   90.00
_cell.angle_beta   90.00
_cell.angle_gamma   90.00
#
_symmetry.space_group_name_H-M   'P 1'
#
loop_
_entity.id
_entity.type
_entity.pdbx_description
1 polymer ?
#
loop_
_entity_poly.entity_id
_entity_poly.type
_entity_poly.pdbx_seq_one_letter_code
_entity_poly.pdbx_strand_id
1 'polypeptide(L)'
;MIFDSLRDRMGGNDKITPMAIAHNSLFTAREKLDLLHQLKSDVTGASQEGKDLGFDAEEIDLAIAEVRQGVQDGVGGDTVIKGDF
;
A
#
# COMPACT_ATOMS: atom_id res chain seq x y z
N MET A 1 -1.85 -0.18 -15.84
CA MET A 1 -1.74 0.72 -14.67
C MET A 1 -0.85 0.06 -13.64
N ILE A 2 -0.10 0.82 -12.84
CA ILE A 2 0.88 0.29 -11.87
C ILE A 2 0.18 -0.62 -10.83
N PHE A 3 -1.09 -0.32 -10.57
CA PHE A 3 -2.00 -1.11 -9.73
C PHE A 3 -2.31 -2.51 -10.26
N ASP A 4 -2.44 -2.66 -11.58
CA ASP A 4 -2.67 -3.96 -12.22
C ASP A 4 -1.43 -4.85 -12.06
N SER A 5 -0.24 -4.24 -12.17
CA SER A 5 1.05 -4.88 -11.91
C SER A 5 1.27 -5.19 -10.42
N LEU A 6 0.75 -4.35 -9.53
CA LEU A 6 0.79 -4.56 -8.09
C LEU A 6 -0.10 -5.75 -7.68
N ARG A 7 -1.29 -5.84 -8.29
CA ARG A 7 -2.24 -6.96 -8.11
C ARG A 7 -1.65 -8.29 -8.57
N ASP A 8 -0.97 -8.28 -9.71
CA ASP A 8 -0.23 -9.44 -10.19
C ASP A 8 0.85 -9.87 -9.19
N ARG A 9 1.65 -8.92 -8.67
CA ARG A 9 2.68 -9.17 -7.64
C ARG A 9 2.13 -9.67 -6.30
N MET A 10 0.94 -9.24 -5.89
CA MET A 10 0.29 -9.71 -4.65
C MET A 10 -0.44 -11.05 -4.82
N GLY A 11 -0.27 -11.74 -5.95
CA GLY A 11 -0.83 -13.08 -6.16
C GLY A 11 -2.19 -13.10 -6.85
N GLY A 12 -2.57 -12.02 -7.54
CA GLY A 12 -3.68 -11.94 -8.51
C GLY A 12 -5.11 -12.04 -7.96
N ASN A 13 -5.27 -12.75 -6.85
CA ASN A 13 -6.53 -13.15 -6.23
C ASN A 13 -6.82 -12.43 -4.91
N ASP A 14 -5.80 -11.88 -4.26
CA ASP A 14 -5.98 -11.05 -3.09
C ASP A 14 -6.55 -9.69 -3.50
N LYS A 15 -7.67 -9.30 -2.86
CA LYS A 15 -8.23 -7.97 -3.07
C LYS A 15 -7.18 -6.98 -2.55
N ILE A 16 -6.60 -6.18 -3.44
CA ILE A 16 -5.70 -5.12 -3.02
C ILE A 16 -6.52 -4.11 -2.23
N THR A 17 -6.32 -4.11 -0.92
CA THR A 17 -6.84 -3.12 0.01
C THR A 17 -5.70 -2.24 0.48
N PRO A 18 -5.99 -1.00 0.91
CA PRO A 18 -4.97 -0.13 1.49
C PRO A 18 -4.23 -0.80 2.67
N MET A 19 -4.97 -1.52 3.51
CA MET A 19 -4.38 -2.27 4.64
C MET A 19 -3.50 -3.43 4.20
N ALA A 20 -3.87 -4.16 3.16
CA ALA A 20 -3.01 -5.22 2.61
C ALA A 20 -1.66 -4.64 2.17
N ILE A 21 -1.62 -3.45 1.56
CA ILE A 21 -0.37 -2.76 1.18
C ILE A 21 0.42 -2.38 2.44
N ALA A 22 -0.24 -1.80 3.45
CA ALA A 22 0.42 -1.39 4.69
C ALA A 22 1.10 -2.55 5.43
N HIS A 23 0.46 -3.72 5.47
CA HIS A 23 0.99 -4.90 6.18
C HIS A 23 1.89 -5.81 5.31
N ASN A 24 1.99 -5.55 4.00
CA ASN A 24 2.75 -6.41 3.10
C ASN A 24 4.26 -6.41 3.42
N SER A 25 4.86 -7.56 3.69
CA SER A 25 6.29 -7.65 4.03
C SER A 25 7.24 -7.59 2.83
N LEU A 26 6.73 -7.68 1.59
CA LEU A 26 7.52 -7.64 0.36
C LEU A 26 7.98 -6.22 -0.01
N PHE A 27 7.35 -5.20 0.57
CA PHE A 27 7.65 -3.80 0.29
C PHE A 27 8.31 -3.14 1.49
N THR A 28 9.28 -2.27 1.23
CA THR A 28 9.81 -1.37 2.26
C THR A 28 8.76 -0.33 2.66
N ALA A 29 8.93 0.29 3.83
CA ALA A 29 8.00 1.34 4.27
C ALA A 29 7.89 2.50 3.27
N ARG A 30 8.99 2.85 2.59
CA ARG A 30 9.00 3.88 1.55
C ARG A 30 8.12 3.48 0.36
N GLU A 31 8.26 2.25 -0.12
CA GLU A 31 7.46 1.73 -1.24
C GLU A 31 5.98 1.64 -0.88
N LYS A 32 5.66 1.19 0.34
CA LYS A 32 4.27 1.19 0.83
C LYS A 32 3.65 2.58 0.80
N LEU A 33 4.36 3.59 1.30
CA LEU A 33 3.88 4.98 1.30
C LEU A 33 3.68 5.51 -0.11
N ASP A 34 4.59 5.19 -1.03
CA ASP A 34 4.49 5.59 -2.44
C ASP A 34 3.23 5.00 -3.10
N LEU A 35 3.03 3.68 -2.93
CA LEU A 35 1.85 2.97 -3.44
C LEU A 35 0.55 3.49 -2.84
N LEU A 36 0.53 3.76 -1.53
CA LEU A 36 -0.64 4.29 -0.83
C LEU A 36 -0.98 5.73 -1.26
N HIS A 37 0.01 6.60 -1.45
CA HIS A 37 -0.24 7.94 -1.98
C HIS A 37 -0.77 7.90 -3.41
N GLN A 38 -0.24 7.00 -4.24
CA GLN A 38 -0.73 6.82 -5.60
C GLN A 38 -2.18 6.32 -5.59
N LEU A 39 -2.48 5.32 -4.76
CA LEU A 39 -3.84 4.82 -4.56
C LEU A 39 -4.81 5.92 -4.12
N LYS A 40 -4.38 6.83 -3.24
CA LYS A 40 -5.20 7.96 -2.80
C LYS A 40 -5.56 8.89 -3.96
N SER A 41 -4.60 9.13 -4.85
CA SER A 41 -4.82 9.95 -6.04
C SER A 41 -5.83 9.29 -7.00
N ASP A 42 -5.70 7.98 -7.21
CA ASP A 42 -6.62 7.21 -8.05
C ASP A 42 -8.03 7.17 -7.45
N VAL A 43 -8.19 6.95 -6.14
CA VAL A 43 -9.50 7.00 -5.46
C VAL A 43 -10.12 8.38 -5.57
N THR A 44 -9.35 9.44 -5.31
CA THR A 44 -9.88 10.80 -5.40
C THR A 44 -10.40 11.09 -6.81
N GLY A 45 -9.67 10.67 -7.85
CA GLY A 45 -10.12 10.78 -9.23
C GLY A 45 -11.36 9.93 -9.53
N ALA A 46 -11.37 8.66 -9.10
CA ALA A 46 -12.48 7.75 -9.31
C ALA A 46 -13.77 8.22 -8.60
N SER A 47 -13.67 8.73 -7.37
CA SER A 47 -14.79 9.33 -6.64
C SER A 47 -15.38 10.53 -7.38
N GLN A 48 -14.54 11.35 -8.03
CA GLN A 48 -15.01 12.46 -8.86
C GLN A 48 -15.74 11.98 -10.13
N GLU A 49 -15.38 10.82 -10.65
CA GLU A 49 -16.05 10.16 -11.78
C GLU A 49 -17.27 9.31 -11.35
N GLY A 50 -17.60 9.28 -10.05
CA GLY A 50 -18.71 8.49 -9.49
C GLY A 50 -18.43 6.98 -9.48
N LYS A 51 -17.16 6.58 -9.54
CA LYS A 51 -16.72 5.19 -9.56
C LYS A 51 -16.30 4.76 -8.17
N ASP A 52 -17.04 3.82 -7.60
CA ASP A 52 -16.72 3.19 -6.33
C ASP A 52 -15.65 2.10 -6.53
N LEU A 53 -14.52 2.26 -5.86
CA LEU A 53 -13.43 1.28 -5.86
C LEU A 53 -13.55 0.28 -4.70
N GLY A 54 -14.56 0.43 -3.84
CA GLY A 54 -14.81 -0.41 -2.68
C GLY A 54 -13.93 -0.08 -1.47
N PHE A 55 -13.30 1.10 -1.46
CA PHE A 55 -12.60 1.68 -0.31
C PHE A 55 -12.50 3.19 -0.44
N ASP A 56 -12.52 3.88 0.70
CA ASP A 56 -12.50 5.34 0.78
C ASP A 56 -11.09 5.92 0.93
N ALA A 57 -10.94 7.21 0.62
CA ALA A 57 -9.69 7.94 0.85
C ALA A 57 -9.24 7.91 2.33
N GLU A 58 -10.21 7.84 3.26
CA GLU A 58 -9.96 7.70 4.69
C GLU A 58 -9.29 6.37 5.05
N GLU A 59 -9.67 5.26 4.41
CA GLU A 59 -9.02 3.97 4.62
C GLU A 59 -7.56 3.96 4.17
N ILE A 60 -7.25 4.75 3.13
CA ILE A 60 -5.89 4.93 2.64
C ILE A 60 -5.07 5.75 3.63
N ASP A 61 -5.65 6.80 4.21
CA ASP A 61 -4.99 7.60 5.24
C ASP A 61 -4.67 6.77 6.49
N LEU A 62 -5.59 5.88 6.90
CA LEU A 62 -5.33 4.92 7.99
C LEU A 62 -4.15 3.98 7.65
N ALA A 63 -4.09 3.46 6.42
CA ALA A 63 -3.00 2.61 5.98
C ALA A 63 -1.65 3.35 5.97
N ILE A 64 -1.65 4.62 5.57
CA ILE A 64 -0.45 5.47 5.61
C ILE A 64 0.02 5.68 7.06
N ALA A 65 -0.93 5.91 7.98
CA ALA A 65 -0.63 6.08 9.40
C ALA A 65 -0.01 4.81 10.00
N GLU A 66 -0.55 3.63 9.69
CA GLU A 66 -0.01 2.33 10.11
C GLU A 66 1.43 2.13 9.63
N VAL A 67 1.72 2.43 8.36
CA VAL A 67 3.10 2.31 7.83
C VAL A 67 4.04 3.28 8.53
N ARG A 68 3.60 4.52 8.78
CA ARG A 68 4.40 5.51 9.52
C ARG A 68 4.66 5.07 10.96
N GLN A 69 3.64 4.51 11.62
CA GLN A 69 3.75 4.00 12.98
C GLN A 69 4.72 2.82 13.04
N GLY A 70 4.65 1.87 12.10
CA GLY A 70 5.61 0.75 12.03
C GLY A 70 7.05 1.18 11.76
N VAL A 71 7.26 2.29 11.03
CA VAL A 71 8.60 2.89 10.88
C VAL A 71 9.08 3.50 12.19
N GLN A 72 8.22 4.23 12.89
CA GLN A 72 8.54 4.87 14.17
C GLN A 72 8.80 3.86 15.30
N ASP A 73 8.08 2.75 15.31
CA ASP A 73 8.21 1.66 16.28
C ASP A 73 9.47 0.79 16.04
N GLY A 74 10.26 1.10 14.99
CA GLY A 74 11.50 0.39 14.67
C GLY A 74 11.32 -0.93 13.92
N VAL A 75 10.09 -1.32 13.61
CA VAL A 75 9.78 -2.52 12.79
C VAL A 75 10.26 -2.34 11.33
N GLY A 76 10.59 -1.12 10.92
CA GLY A 76 11.21 -0.81 9.61
C GLY A 76 12.73 -0.94 9.55
N GLY A 77 13.42 -1.33 10.63
CA GLY A 77 14.88 -1.36 10.71
C GLY A 77 15.55 -2.65 10.22
N ASP A 78 14.83 -3.77 10.14
CA ASP A 78 15.47 -5.10 10.04
C ASP A 78 15.24 -5.86 8.71
N THR A 79 14.64 -5.27 7.68
CA THR A 79 14.74 -5.82 6.32
C THR A 79 16.10 -5.47 5.69
N VAL A 80 17.18 -5.79 6.41
CA VAL A 80 18.50 -6.09 5.85
C VAL A 80 18.59 -7.59 5.57
N ILE A 81 17.65 -8.17 4.80
CA ILE A 81 18.01 -9.35 4.00
C ILE A 81 18.57 -8.83 2.67
N LYS A 82 19.72 -8.17 2.80
CA LYS A 82 20.67 -7.99 1.71
C LYS A 82 21.18 -9.40 1.40
N GLY A 83 20.94 -9.86 0.17
CA GLY A 83 21.16 -11.25 -0.22
C GLY A 83 22.50 -11.81 0.22
N ASP A 84 22.44 -12.96 0.87
CA ASP A 84 23.47 -14.00 0.87
C ASP A 84 22.79 -15.32 1.30
N PHE A 85 22.31 -16.10 0.32
CA PHE A 85 22.12 -17.56 0.34
C PHE A 85 22.09 -18.08 -1.10
#